data_AF-A0A3P7JKI3-F1
#
_entry.id   AF-A0A3P7JKI3-F1
#
_cell.length_a   1.000
_cell.length_b   1.000
_cell.length_c   1.000
_cell.angle_alpha   90.00
_cell.angle_beta   90.00
_cell.angle_gamma   90.00
#
_symmetry.space_group_name_H-M   'P 1'
#
loop_
_entity.id
_entity.type
_entity.pdbx_description
1 polymer ?
#
loop_
_entity_poly.entity_id
_entity_poly.type
_entity_poly.pdbx_seq_one_letter_code
_entity_poly.pdbx_strand_id
1 'polypeptide(L)' 'MTIGSIVYRNVTRRFSTLFLAATFGAFLMNYTFDAVTDGFWDRVNAGKQWKDIKATLE' A
#
# COMPACT_ATOMS: atom_id res chain seq x y z
N MET A 1 13.86 -17.52 19.77
CA MET A 1 14.20 -16.40 18.86
C MET A 1 12.97 -15.53 18.70
N THR A 2 13.08 -14.21 18.79
CA THR A 2 11.93 -13.29 18.64
C THR A 2 11.85 -12.79 17.21
N ILE A 3 10.65 -12.41 16.75
CA ILE A 3 10.44 -11.84 15.41
C ILE A 3 11.36 -10.61 15.20
N GLY A 4 11.49 -9.76 16.21
CA GLY A 4 12.41 -8.60 16.16
C GLY A 4 13.87 -8.99 15.93
N SER A 5 14.35 -10.07 16.56
CA SER A 5 15.72 -10.56 16.34
C SER A 5 15.95 -11.07 14.91
N ILE A 6 14.91 -11.63 14.26
CA ILE A 6 14.96 -12.10 12.88
C ILE A 6 15.01 -10.91 11.91
N VAL A 7 14.14 -9.92 12.10
CA VAL A 7 14.11 -8.69 11.28
C VAL A 7 15.42 -7.93 11.42
N TYR A 8 15.92 -7.77 12.63
CA TYR A 8 17.19 -7.10 12.88
C TYR A 8 18.33 -7.78 12.12
N ARG A 9 18.49 -9.10 12.29
CA ARG A 9 19.62 -9.84 11.73
C ARG A 9 19.64 -9.87 10.21
N ASN A 10 18.47 -9.95 9.57
CA ASN A 10 18.34 -10.17 8.12
C ASN A 10 18.11 -8.89 7.32
N VAL A 11 17.45 -7.88 7.90
CA VAL A 11 17.02 -6.70 7.16
C VAL A 11 17.73 -5.45 7.65
N THR A 12 17.67 -5.14 8.95
CA THR A 12 18.11 -3.83 9.44
C THR A 12 19.58 -3.77 9.87
N ARG A 13 20.27 -4.92 10.01
CA ARG A 13 21.66 -4.97 10.49
C ARG A 13 22.66 -4.36 9.51
N ARG A 14 22.43 -4.44 8.20
CA ARG A 14 23.28 -3.83 7.18
C ARG A 14 22.55 -2.67 6.52
N PHE A 15 23.24 -1.55 6.31
CA PHE A 15 22.63 -0.38 5.69
C PHE A 15 22.13 -0.66 4.27
N SER A 16 22.86 -1.44 3.47
CA SER A 16 22.44 -1.79 2.11
C SER A 16 21.14 -2.59 2.07
N THR A 17 20.98 -3.57 2.97
CA THR A 17 19.74 -4.37 3.06
C THR A 17 18.60 -3.55 3.64
N LEU A 18 18.88 -2.67 4.59
CA LEU A 18 17.89 -1.74 5.15
C LEU A 18 17.39 -0.77 4.08
N PHE A 19 18.30 -0.15 3.32
CA PHE A 19 17.97 0.79 2.26
C PHE A 19 17.13 0.11 1.18
N LEU A 20 17.54 -1.07 0.70
CA LEU A 20 16.77 -1.83 -0.27
C LEU A 20 15.36 -2.18 0.24
N ALA A 21 15.25 -2.67 1.47
CA ALA A 21 13.96 -3.01 2.07
C ALA A 21 13.06 -1.78 2.28
N ALA A 22 13.64 -0.64 2.66
CA ALA A 22 12.91 0.61 2.84
C ALA A 22 12.41 1.17 1.50
N THR A 23 13.26 1.20 0.46
CA THR A 23 12.86 1.67 -0.87
C THR A 23 11.78 0.78 -1.46
N PHE A 24 11.96 -0.54 -1.46
CA PHE A 24 10.96 -1.46 -1.96
C PHE A 24 9.67 -1.41 -1.13
N GLY A 25 9.79 -1.32 0.19
CA GLY A 25 8.67 -1.15 1.10
C GLY A 25 7.88 0.12 0.83
N ALA A 26 8.55 1.24 0.53
CA ALA A 26 7.88 2.50 0.20
C ALA A 26 7.05 2.38 -1.09
N PHE A 27 7.60 1.78 -2.16
CA PHE A 27 6.84 1.57 -3.40
C PHE A 27 5.64 0.67 -3.18
N LEU A 28 5.84 -0.45 -2.49
CA LEU A 28 4.79 -1.44 -2.26
C LEU A 28 3.70 -0.88 -1.34
N MET A 29 4.09 -0.12 -0.31
CA MET A 29 3.16 0.58 0.56
C MET A 29 2.36 1.63 -0.22
N ASN A 30 3.01 2.45 -1.06
CA ASN A 30 2.29 3.48 -1.81
C ASN A 30 1.22 2.85 -2.72
N TYR A 31 1.61 1.85 -3.52
CA TYR A 31 0.68 1.17 -4.42
C TYR A 31 -0.49 0.50 -3.69
N THR A 32 -0.19 -0.23 -2.60
CA THR A 32 -1.23 -0.93 -1.84
C THR A 32 -2.12 0.03 -1.07
N PHE A 33 -1.55 1.10 -0.51
CA PHE A 33 -2.30 2.12 0.20
C PHE A 33 -3.25 2.84 -0.73
N ASP A 34 -2.77 3.34 -1.88
CA ASP A 34 -3.59 4.02 -2.88
C ASP A 34 -4.79 3.16 -3.30
N ALA A 35 -4.55 1.89 -3.67
CA ALA A 35 -5.60 0.97 -4.08
C ALA A 35 -6.62 0.69 -2.96
N VAL A 36 -6.17 0.58 -1.71
CA VAL A 36 -7.05 0.36 -0.56
C VAL A 36 -7.87 1.61 -0.27
N THR A 37 -7.26 2.79 -0.27
CA THR A 37 -7.95 4.06 -0.03
C THR A 37 -8.95 4.37 -1.12
N ASP A 38 -8.61 4.17 -2.39
CA ASP A 38 -9.53 4.35 -3.51
C ASP A 38 -10.70 3.37 -3.41
N GLY A 39 -10.41 2.09 -3.16
CA GLY A 39 -11.46 1.08 -3.00
C GLY A 39 -12.36 1.31 -1.78
N PHE A 40 -11.84 1.92 -0.73
CA PHE A 40 -12.64 2.37 0.42
C PHE A 40 -13.50 3.58 0.06
N TRP A 41 -12.92 4.59 -0.59
CA TRP A 41 -13.60 5.80 -1.03
C TRP A 41 -14.74 5.50 -2.02
N ASP A 42 -14.53 4.54 -2.90
CA ASP A 42 -15.48 4.04 -3.88
C ASP A 42 -16.69 3.38 -3.24
N ARG A 43 -16.47 2.56 -2.21
CA ARG A 43 -17.57 1.95 -1.47
C ARG A 43 -18.36 2.99 -0.69
N VAL A 44 -17.68 3.94 -0.05
CA VAL A 44 -18.35 4.97 0.78
C VAL A 44 -19.16 5.94 -0.07
N ASN A 45 -18.67 6.29 -1.26
CA ASN A 45 -19.31 7.25 -2.16
C ASN A 45 -20.00 6.61 -3.37
N ALA A 46 -20.30 5.32 -3.29
CA ALA A 46 -20.97 4.59 -4.35
C ALA A 46 -22.26 5.30 -4.81
N GLY A 47 -22.42 5.46 -6.12
CA GLY A 47 -23.57 6.11 -6.74
C GLY A 47 -23.55 7.64 -6.72
N LYS A 48 -22.54 8.26 -6.07
CA LYS A 48 -22.31 9.72 -6.14
C LYS A 48 -21.15 10.08 -7.05
N GLN A 49 -20.28 9.13 -7.35
CA GLN A 49 -19.10 9.40 -8.16
C GLN A 49 -19.47 9.53 -9.64
N TRP A 50 -18.77 10.41 -10.35
CA TRP A 50 -18.97 10.59 -11.78
C TRP A 50 -18.85 9.28 -12.56
N LYS A 51 -17.92 8.39 -12.18
CA LYS A 51 -17.76 7.08 -12.82
C LYS A 51 -18.99 6.19 -12.70
N ASP A 52 -19.73 6.28 -11.59
CA ASP A 52 -20.95 5.51 -11.36
C ASP A 52 -22.12 6.12 -12.16
N ILE A 53 -22.20 7.46 -12.18
CA ILE A 53 -23.23 8.20 -12.92
C ILE A 53 -23.06 8.00 -14.43
N LYS A 54 -21.82 8.10 -14.94
CA LYS A 54 -21.49 7.89 -16.34
C LYS A 54 -21.86 6.48 -16.81
N ALA A 55 -21.62 5.47 -15.98
CA ALA A 55 -22.02 4.08 -16.28
C ALA A 55 -23.54 3.87 -16.39
N THR A 56 -24.34 4.83 -15.94
CA THR A 56 -25.81 4.80 -16.08
C THR A 56 -26.28 5.57 -17.34
N LEU A 57 -25.44 6.44 -17.91
CA LEU A 57 -25.77 7.29 -19.05
C LEU A 57 -25.33 6.71 -20.41
N GLU A 58 -24.30 5.85 -20.41
CA GLU A 58 -23.86 5.05 -21.56
C GLU A 58 -24.51 3.67 -21.56
#